data_AF-A0A0S7ZMB2-F1
#
_entry.id   AF-A0A0S7ZMB2-F1
#
_cell.length_a   1.000
_cell.length_b   1.000
_cell.length_c   1.000
_cell.angle_alpha   90.00
_cell.angle_beta   90.00
_cell.angle_gamma   90.00
#
_symmetry.space_group_name_H-M   'P 1'
#
loop_
_entity.id
_entity.type
_entity.pdbx_description
1 polymer ?
#
loop_
_entity_poly.entity_id
_entity_poly.type
_entity_poly.pdbx_seq_one_letter_code
_entity_poly.pdbx_strand_id
1 'polypeptide(L)'
;MLIVGPMTEPRNDPEPARGRGRWIFLGPLLFIVLLLMPRPAGVTPEGQATLAMASWMAAWWLTVAVPLAVTALLPLVLIPALGISGPTDAAAPFANPV
;
A
#
# COMPACT_ATOMS: atom_id res chain seq x y z
N MET A 1 12.59 -50.83 15.85
CA MET A 1 12.65 -50.55 14.41
C MET A 1 11.31 -49.97 13.99
N LEU A 2 11.13 -48.64 14.14
CA LEU A 2 9.89 -47.94 13.78
C LEU A 2 9.98 -47.50 12.32
N ILE A 3 9.01 -47.90 11.51
CA ILE A 3 8.86 -47.49 10.12
C ILE A 3 8.48 -46.00 10.13
N VAL A 4 9.44 -45.15 9.77
CA VAL A 4 9.17 -43.80 9.29
C VAL A 4 8.46 -43.98 7.95
N GLY A 5 7.13 -43.81 7.93
CA GLY A 5 6.39 -43.71 6.66
C GLY A 5 6.93 -42.55 5.83
N PRO A 6 6.80 -42.57 4.49
CA PRO A 6 7.25 -41.46 3.67
C PRO A 6 6.52 -40.19 4.12
N MET A 7 7.28 -39.19 4.55
CA MET A 7 6.80 -37.83 4.74
C MET A 7 6.21 -37.39 3.39
N THR A 8 4.89 -37.44 3.24
CA THR A 8 4.21 -36.87 2.08
C THR A 8 4.55 -35.39 2.08
N GLU A 9 5.36 -34.93 1.12
CA GLU A 9 5.62 -33.51 0.96
C GLU A 9 4.28 -32.76 0.93
N PRO A 10 4.15 -31.62 1.62
CA PRO A 10 2.95 -30.81 1.53
C PRO A 10 2.71 -30.50 0.05
N ARG A 11 1.56 -30.95 -0.47
CA ARG A 11 1.12 -30.66 -1.83
C ARG A 11 1.12 -29.14 -2.02
N ASN A 12 1.96 -28.65 -2.90
CA ASN A 12 2.03 -27.22 -3.25
C ASN A 12 1.03 -26.96 -4.39
N ASP A 13 -0.26 -27.18 -4.12
CA ASP A 13 -1.29 -26.76 -5.05
C ASP A 13 -1.36 -25.22 -5.07
N PRO A 14 -1.25 -24.59 -6.26
CA PRO A 14 -1.41 -23.15 -6.36
C PRO A 14 -2.83 -22.79 -5.92
N GLU A 15 -2.96 -22.27 -4.70
CA GLU A 15 -4.21 -21.73 -4.20
C GLU A 15 -4.77 -20.73 -5.23
N PRO A 16 -5.98 -20.96 -5.77
CA PRO A 16 -6.52 -20.07 -6.78
C PRO A 16 -6.66 -18.68 -6.17
N ALA A 17 -6.02 -17.68 -6.80
CA ALA A 17 -6.02 -16.28 -6.36
C ALA A 17 -7.45 -15.73 -6.33
N ARG A 18 -8.17 -15.99 -5.24
CA ARG A 18 -9.59 -15.70 -5.08
C ARG A 18 -9.82 -14.19 -5.02
N GLY A 19 -10.39 -13.62 -6.08
CA GLY A 19 -11.28 -12.45 -6.03
C GLY A 19 -10.74 -11.10 -5.51
N ARG A 20 -9.43 -10.86 -5.43
CA ARG A 20 -8.88 -9.60 -4.88
C ARG A 20 -8.89 -8.39 -5.83
N GLY A 21 -9.12 -8.59 -7.12
CA GLY A 21 -8.93 -7.54 -8.14
C GLY A 21 -9.88 -6.33 -8.03
N ARG A 22 -11.03 -6.45 -7.36
CA ARG A 22 -12.01 -5.35 -7.29
C ARG A 22 -11.61 -4.21 -6.34
N TRP A 23 -10.91 -4.54 -5.26
CA TRP A 23 -10.58 -3.58 -4.20
C TRP A 23 -9.36 -2.72 -4.54
N ILE A 24 -8.60 -3.08 -5.58
CA ILE A 24 -7.40 -2.32 -5.98
C ILE A 24 -7.75 -0.89 -6.40
N PHE A 25 -8.93 -0.67 -6.98
CA PHE A 25 -9.38 0.63 -7.44
C PHE A 25 -9.89 1.55 -6.31
N LEU A 26 -10.20 1.00 -5.13
CA LEU A 26 -10.74 1.79 -4.01
C LEU A 26 -9.74 2.85 -3.52
N GLY A 27 -8.47 2.49 -3.41
CA GLY A 27 -7.40 3.40 -3.00
C GLY A 27 -7.23 4.60 -3.95
N PRO A 28 -6.93 4.38 -5.25
CA PRO A 28 -6.82 5.45 -6.23
C PRO A 28 -8.10 6.30 -6.33
N LEU A 29 -9.27 5.68 -6.23
CA LEU A 29 -10.54 6.41 -6.28
C LEU A 29 -10.67 7.38 -5.09
N LEU A 30 -10.40 6.92 -3.87
CA LEU A 30 -10.41 7.77 -2.67
C LEU A 30 -9.39 8.90 -2.77
N PHE A 31 -8.20 8.61 -3.28
CA PHE A 31 -7.14 9.59 -3.51
C PHE A 31 -7.61 10.72 -4.43
N ILE A 32 -8.17 10.38 -5.59
CA ILE A 32 -8.67 11.35 -6.57
C ILE A 32 -9.82 12.17 -5.96
N VAL A 33 -10.79 11.51 -5.31
CA VAL A 33 -11.93 12.19 -4.69
C VAL A 33 -11.44 13.22 -3.66
N LEU A 34 -10.51 12.84 -2.77
CA LEU A 34 -9.99 13.74 -1.74
C LEU A 34 -9.18 14.92 -2.30
N LEU A 35 -8.46 14.73 -3.41
CA LEU A 35 -7.77 15.82 -4.10
C LEU A 35 -8.73 16.80 -4.79
N LEU A 36 -9.85 16.28 -5.31
CA LEU A 36 -10.87 17.09 -5.97
C LEU A 36 -11.82 17.79 -4.99
N MET A 37 -11.88 17.31 -3.74
CA MET A 37 -12.67 17.96 -2.71
C MET A 37 -12.13 19.37 -2.39
N PRO A 38 -13.02 20.32 -2.07
CA PRO A 38 -12.59 21.63 -1.60
C PRO A 38 -11.69 21.49 -0.39
N ARG A 39 -10.55 22.17 -0.43
CA ARG A 39 -9.58 22.13 0.66
C ARG A 39 -10.18 22.80 1.90
N PRO A 40 -10.17 22.15 3.08
CA PRO A 40 -10.57 22.79 4.32
C PRO A 40 -9.69 24.02 4.64
N ALA A 41 -10.28 25.01 5.30
CA ALA A 41 -9.53 26.20 5.72
C ALA A 41 -8.37 25.82 6.66
N GLY A 42 -7.19 26.38 6.40
CA GLY A 42 -5.99 26.13 7.21
C GLY A 42 -5.19 24.89 6.81
N VAL A 43 -5.61 24.12 5.80
CA VAL A 43 -4.84 22.98 5.27
C VAL A 43 -4.00 23.42 4.06
N THR A 44 -2.72 23.06 4.04
CA THR A 44 -1.84 23.33 2.88
C THR A 44 -2.14 22.35 1.73
N PRO A 45 -1.76 22.67 0.47
CA PRO A 45 -1.88 21.72 -0.64
C PRO A 45 -1.23 20.36 -0.34
N GLU A 46 -0.04 20.39 0.25
CA GLU A 46 0.76 19.22 0.61
C GLU A 46 0.10 18.41 1.73
N GLY A 47 -0.54 19.09 2.68
CA GLY A 47 -1.32 18.45 3.75
C GLY A 47 -2.53 17.69 3.20
N GLN A 48 -3.26 18.27 2.25
CA GLN A 48 -4.38 17.60 1.57
C GLN A 48 -3.89 16.40 0.74
N ALA A 49 -2.77 16.54 0.02
CA ALA A 49 -2.17 15.47 -0.74
C ALA A 49 -1.69 14.30 0.15
N THR A 50 -1.12 14.63 1.31
CA THR A 50 -0.71 13.65 2.33
C THR A 50 -1.91 12.89 2.88
N LEU A 51 -3.03 13.58 3.18
CA LEU A 51 -4.27 12.94 3.63
C LEU A 51 -4.87 12.02 2.56
N ALA A 52 -4.87 12.46 1.29
CA ALA A 52 -5.34 11.67 0.17
C ALA A 52 -4.52 10.38 0.03
N MET A 53 -3.19 10.48 0.08
CA MET A 53 -2.27 9.32 0.05
C MET A 53 -2.50 8.38 1.24
N ALA A 54 -2.60 8.91 2.46
CA ALA A 54 -2.85 8.12 3.66
C ALA A 54 -4.18 7.36 3.56
N SER A 55 -5.21 7.97 2.98
CA SER A 55 -6.52 7.35 2.76
C SER A 55 -6.46 6.21 1.75
N TRP A 56 -5.65 6.34 0.69
CA TRP A 56 -5.35 5.24 -0.22
C TRP A 56 -4.73 4.06 0.53
N MET A 57 -3.65 4.33 1.29
CA MET A 57 -2.95 3.29 2.07
C MET A 57 -3.90 2.60 3.05
N ALA A 58 -4.72 3.36 3.78
CA ALA A 58 -5.72 2.83 4.71
C ALA A 58 -6.72 1.90 4.00
N ALA A 59 -7.23 2.28 2.83
CA ALA A 59 -8.14 1.45 2.06
C ALA A 59 -7.50 0.13 1.63
N TRP A 60 -6.26 0.15 1.15
CA TRP A 60 -5.53 -1.06 0.76
C TRP A 60 -5.13 -1.94 1.96
N TRP A 61 -4.82 -1.35 3.11
CA TRP A 61 -4.56 -2.12 4.34
C TRP A 61 -5.80 -2.81 4.86
N LEU A 62 -6.95 -2.12 4.90
CA LEU A 62 -8.21 -2.69 5.39
C LEU A 62 -8.76 -3.78 4.46
N THR A 63 -8.59 -3.62 3.15
CA THR A 63 -9.13 -4.56 2.15
C THR A 63 -8.13 -5.63 1.72
N VAL A 64 -6.86 -5.51 2.12
CA VAL A 64 -5.75 -6.38 1.67
C VAL A 64 -5.75 -6.52 0.13
N ALA A 65 -6.00 -5.42 -0.57
CA ALA A 65 -6.13 -5.38 -2.03
C ALA A 65 -4.83 -5.80 -2.73
N VAL A 66 -3.69 -5.49 -2.12
CA VAL A 66 -2.33 -5.84 -2.56
C VAL A 66 -1.51 -6.33 -1.35
N PRO A 67 -0.35 -6.98 -1.54
CA PRO A 67 0.54 -7.35 -0.44
C PRO A 67 0.93 -6.14 0.42
N LEU A 68 1.06 -6.34 1.74
CA LEU A 68 1.37 -5.26 2.69
C LEU A 68 2.62 -4.46 2.31
N ALA A 69 3.66 -5.14 1.81
CA ALA A 69 4.88 -4.49 1.34
C ALA A 69 4.64 -3.53 0.17
N VAL A 70 3.72 -3.87 -0.76
CA VAL A 70 3.38 -3.01 -1.90
C VAL A 70 2.67 -1.74 -1.42
N THR A 71 1.72 -1.87 -0.49
CA THR A 71 1.06 -0.70 0.11
C THR A 71 2.04 0.20 0.85
N ALA A 72 2.99 -0.38 1.57
CA ALA A 72 4.00 0.37 2.33
C ALA A 72 4.96 1.18 1.45
N LEU A 73 5.11 0.82 0.17
CA LEU A 73 5.97 1.52 -0.78
C LEU A 73 5.28 2.66 -1.54
N LEU A 74 3.96 2.83 -1.42
CA LEU A 74 3.21 3.96 -2.01
C LEU A 74 3.86 5.34 -1.74
N PRO A 75 4.27 5.66 -0.49
CA PRO A 75 4.85 6.97 -0.18
C PRO A 75 6.11 7.27 -0.97
N LEU A 76 6.93 6.25 -1.27
CA LEU A 76 8.18 6.41 -2.00
C LEU A 76 7.96 7.00 -3.41
N VAL A 77 6.81 6.70 -4.01
CA VAL A 77 6.42 7.20 -5.32
C VAL A 77 5.58 8.48 -5.20
N LEU A 78 4.58 8.47 -4.31
CA LEU A 78 3.59 9.54 -4.24
C LEU A 78 4.14 10.83 -3.61
N ILE A 79 4.98 10.75 -2.57
CA ILE A 79 5.56 11.93 -1.92
C ILE A 79 6.30 12.83 -2.92
N PRO A 80 7.28 12.32 -3.70
CA PRO A 80 7.97 13.15 -4.69
C PRO A 80 7.08 13.50 -5.88
N ALA A 81 6.20 12.60 -6.32
CA ALA A 81 5.29 12.88 -7.44
C ALA A 81 4.29 14.02 -7.13
N LEU A 82 3.93 14.18 -5.85
CA LEU A 82 3.02 15.23 -5.37
C LEU A 82 3.75 16.50 -4.93
N GLY A 83 5.10 16.54 -5.04
CA GLY A 83 5.90 17.69 -4.63
C GLY A 83 5.90 17.95 -3.13
N ILE A 84 5.59 16.94 -2.30
CA ILE A 84 5.55 17.07 -0.83
C ILE A 84 6.98 17.22 -0.27
N SER A 85 7.92 16.39 -0.74
CA SER A 85 9.35 16.50 -0.45
C SER A 85 10.18 15.83 -1.55
N GLY A 86 11.52 15.96 -1.47
CA GLY A 86 12.43 15.37 -2.44
C GLY A 86 12.47 13.84 -2.36
N PRO A 87 12.89 13.15 -3.44
CA PRO A 87 12.94 11.69 -3.50
C PRO A 87 13.87 11.08 -2.44
N THR A 88 14.98 11.75 -2.11
CA THR A 88 15.90 11.31 -1.04
C THR A 88 15.22 11.36 0.33
N ASP A 89 14.52 12.45 0.62
CA ASP A 89 13.81 12.61 1.90
C ASP A 89 12.66 11.62 2.03
N ALA A 90 11.94 11.37 0.93
CA ALA A 90 10.88 10.37 0.87
C ALA A 90 11.40 8.93 1.09
N ALA A 91 12.64 8.65 0.66
CA ALA A 91 13.27 7.34 0.79
C ALA A 91 13.92 7.10 2.16
N ALA A 92 14.27 8.17 2.90
CA ALA A 92 15.00 8.08 4.16
C ALA A 92 14.40 7.08 5.18
N PRO A 93 13.06 7.00 5.38
CA PRO A 93 12.46 6.04 6.31
C PRO A 93 12.65 4.56 5.92
N PHE A 94 13.01 4.28 4.66
CA PHE A 94 13.21 2.93 4.13
C PHE A 94 14.67 2.48 4.19
N ALA A 95 15.61 3.38 4.46
CA ALA A 95 17.05 3.12 4.47
C ALA A 95 17.58 2.81 5.88
N ASN A 96 16.89 1.92 6.62
CA ASN A 96 17.30 1.54 7.98
C ASN A 96 18.63 0.73 7.95
N PRO A 97 19.72 1.22 8.57
CA PRO A 97 20.95 0.45 8.73
C PRO A 97 20.76 -0.53 9.88
N VAL A 98 20.07 -1.64 9.61
CA VAL A 98 19.95 -2.76 10.55
C VAL A 98 21.30 -3.37 10.88
#